data_AF-A0A800AWY9-F1
#
_entry.id   AF-A0A800AWY9-F1
#
_cell.length_a   1.000
_cell.length_b   1.000
_cell.length_c   1.000
_cell.angle_alpha   90.00
_cell.angle_beta   90.00
_cell.angle_gamma   90.00
#
_symmetry.space_group_name_H-M   'P 1'
#
loop_
_entity.id
_entity.type
_entity.pdbx_description
1 polymer ?
#
loop_
_entity_poly.entity_id
_entity_poly.type
_entity_poly.pdbx_seq_one_letter_code
_entity_poly.pdbx_strand_id
1 'polypeptide(L)'
;MKKILITGAAGFIGHHLSKLLLKNGYEVVGIDNINDYYDVNLKLARLEDLGIDTSKIEYNKAVQGKIKFIKLDLVDKDNILELFKNEKFNFVMNLAAQAGVRYSLINPHAYVDSNITGFLNILE
;
A
#
# COMPACT_ATOMS: atom_id res chain seq x y z
N MET A 1 16.05 2.21 14.30
CA MET A 1 15.08 2.90 13.40
C MET A 1 13.77 2.15 13.51
N LYS A 2 12.62 2.82 13.63
CA LYS A 2 11.31 2.14 13.71
C LYS A 2 10.80 1.86 12.29
N LYS A 3 10.33 0.65 12.03
CA LYS A 3 9.81 0.23 10.72
C LYS A 3 8.28 0.28 10.71
N ILE A 4 7.71 0.84 9.65
CA ILE A 4 6.26 1.01 9.49
C ILE A 4 5.78 0.50 8.14
N LEU A 5 4.70 -0.28 8.17
CA LEU A 5 3.93 -0.63 6.98
C LEU A 5 2.89 0.45 6.70
N ILE A 6 2.79 0.88 5.44
CA ILE A 6 1.71 1.75 4.95
C ILE A 6 1.02 1.03 3.81
N THR A 7 -0.25 0.66 4.00
CA THR A 7 -1.09 0.16 2.91
C THR A 7 -1.70 1.34 2.16
N GLY A 8 -1.91 1.23 0.86
CA GLY A 8 -2.40 2.35 0.03
C GLY A 8 -1.33 3.43 -0.18
N ALA A 9 -0.05 3.04 -0.22
CA ALA A 9 1.08 3.97 -0.26
C ALA A 9 1.12 4.85 -1.52
N ALA A 10 0.52 4.42 -2.63
CA ALA A 10 0.39 5.23 -3.85
C ALA A 10 -0.86 6.13 -3.84
N GLY A 11 -1.73 5.97 -2.84
CA GLY A 11 -2.86 6.84 -2.56
C GLY A 11 -2.42 8.22 -2.05
N PHE A 12 -3.39 9.15 -1.97
CA PHE A 12 -3.12 10.53 -1.54
C PHE A 12 -2.57 10.60 -0.11
N ILE A 13 -3.27 9.99 0.86
CA ILE A 13 -2.87 10.02 2.27
C ILE A 13 -1.57 9.22 2.47
N GLY A 14 -1.47 8.03 1.88
CA GLY A 14 -0.30 7.16 2.00
C GLY A 14 0.99 7.81 1.49
N HIS A 15 0.93 8.51 0.36
CA HIS A 15 2.06 9.25 -0.20
C HIS A 15 2.55 10.35 0.75
N HIS A 16 1.66 11.22 1.21
CA HIS A 16 2.02 12.32 2.11
C HIS A 16 2.54 11.82 3.47
N LEU A 17 1.92 10.77 4.02
CA LEU A 17 2.36 10.15 5.26
C LEU A 17 3.76 9.52 5.11
N SER A 18 4.02 8.84 3.99
CA SER A 18 5.33 8.25 3.69
C SER A 18 6.43 9.31 3.72
N LYS A 19 6.21 10.48 3.09
CA LYS A 19 7.17 11.60 3.10
C LYS A 19 7.43 12.13 4.51
N LEU A 20 6.37 12.28 5.32
CA LEU A 20 6.49 12.76 6.69
C LEU A 20 7.30 11.78 7.55
N LEU A 21 7.02 10.48 7.45
CA LEU A 21 7.68 9.45 8.25
C LEU A 21 9.15 9.28 7.84
N LEU A 22 9.47 9.35 6.55
CA LEU A 22 10.86 9.40 6.08
C LEU A 22 11.62 10.58 6.68
N LYS A 23 11.03 11.79 6.68
CA LYS A 23 11.65 12.97 7.28
C LYS A 23 11.91 12.81 8.78
N ASN A 24 11.08 12.02 9.46
CA ASN A 24 11.20 11.71 10.89
C ASN A 24 12.07 10.48 11.19
N GLY A 25 12.79 9.94 10.19
CA GLY A 25 13.74 8.85 10.39
C GLY A 25 13.10 7.47 10.59
N TYR A 26 11.91 7.24 10.04
CA TYR A 26 11.30 5.92 9.99
C TYR A 26 11.73 5.16 8.73
N GLU A 27 11.81 3.84 8.84
CA GLU A 27 11.92 2.95 7.69
C GLU A 27 10.50 2.62 7.20
N VAL A 28 10.16 3.04 5.99
CA VAL A 28 8.82 2.90 5.43
C VAL A 28 8.79 1.77 4.41
N VAL A 29 7.87 0.84 4.60
CA VAL A 29 7.47 -0.17 3.60
C VAL A 29 6.05 0.16 3.15
N GLY A 30 5.87 0.41 1.86
CA GLY A 30 4.59 0.74 1.25
C GLY A 30 4.05 -0.40 0.40
N ILE A 31 2.75 -0.68 0.50
CA ILE A 31 2.04 -1.58 -0.41
C ILE A 31 0.85 -0.88 -1.07
N ASP A 32 0.59 -1.20 -2.33
CA ASP A 32 -0.58 -0.76 -3.09
C ASP A 32 -0.79 -1.74 -4.25
N ASN A 33 -2.04 -2.08 -4.60
CA ASN A 33 -2.31 -2.93 -5.77
C ASN A 33 -2.29 -2.14 -7.08
N ILE A 34 -2.23 -0.80 -7.01
CA ILE A 34 -2.28 0.13 -8.15
C ILE A 34 -3.53 -0.14 -9.01
N ASN A 35 -4.68 -0.35 -8.36
CA ASN A 35 -5.95 -0.45 -9.08
C ASN A 35 -6.29 0.83 -9.87
N ASP A 36 -7.21 0.68 -10.83
CA ASP A 36 -7.61 1.69 -11.81
C ASP A 36 -8.80 2.56 -11.40
N TYR A 37 -9.28 2.43 -10.15
CA TYR A 37 -10.36 3.26 -9.62
C TYR A 37 -10.02 4.77 -9.66
N TYR A 38 -8.75 5.10 -9.43
CA TYR A 38 -8.17 6.40 -9.72
C TYR A 38 -7.13 6.24 -10.84
N ASP A 39 -6.79 7.35 -11.51
CA ASP A 39 -5.77 7.36 -12.55
C ASP A 39 -4.47 6.71 -12.07
N VAL A 40 -4.09 5.62 -12.74
CA VAL A 40 -2.87 4.85 -12.47
C VAL A 40 -1.63 5.74 -12.60
N ASN A 41 -1.60 6.67 -13.54
CA ASN A 41 -0.46 7.58 -13.73
C ASN A 41 -0.27 8.50 -12.52
N LEU A 42 -1.35 8.90 -11.84
CA LEU A 42 -1.25 9.68 -10.61
C LEU A 42 -0.64 8.86 -9.47
N LYS A 43 -0.98 7.55 -9.38
CA LYS A 43 -0.37 6.63 -8.41
C LYS A 43 1.11 6.43 -8.71
N LEU A 44 1.47 6.21 -9.98
CA LEU A 44 2.86 6.03 -10.41
C LEU A 44 3.70 7.29 -10.15
N ALA A 45 3.20 8.48 -10.49
CA ALA A 45 3.89 9.75 -10.23
C ALA A 45 4.18 9.98 -8.73
N ARG A 46 3.28 9.55 -7.84
CA ARG A 46 3.51 9.60 -6.39
C ARG A 46 4.59 8.63 -5.95
N LEU A 47 4.64 7.43 -6.53
CA LEU A 47 5.71 6.46 -6.26
C LEU A 47 7.08 6.97 -6.75
N GLU A 48 7.12 7.64 -7.91
CA GLU A 48 8.33 8.28 -8.43
C GLU A 48 8.85 9.39 -7.50
N ASP A 49 7.96 10.23 -6.95
CA ASP A 49 8.34 11.24 -5.94
C ASP A 49 8.94 10.60 -4.66
N LEU A 50 8.48 9.38 -4.31
CA LEU A 50 9.04 8.54 -3.24
C LEU A 50 10.33 7.80 -3.66
N GLY A 51 10.84 8.05 -4.87
CA GLY A 51 12.08 7.49 -5.40
C GLY A 51 11.95 6.06 -5.89
N ILE A 52 10.73 5.60 -6.19
CA ILE A 52 10.50 4.28 -6.77
C ILE A 52 10.67 4.36 -8.28
N ASP A 53 11.50 3.47 -8.82
CA ASP A 53 11.62 3.26 -10.26
C ASP A 53 10.42 2.45 -10.74
N THR A 54 9.43 3.14 -11.33
CA THR A 54 8.14 2.57 -11.72
C THR A 54 8.25 1.50 -12.81
N SER A 55 9.30 1.54 -13.65
CA SER A 55 9.50 0.52 -14.68
C SER A 55 9.93 -0.83 -14.12
N LYS A 56 10.33 -0.90 -12.84
CA LYS A 56 10.74 -2.13 -12.14
C LYS A 56 9.62 -2.73 -11.28
N ILE A 57 8.44 -2.11 -11.25
CA ILE A 57 7.33 -2.59 -10.45
C ILE A 57 6.80 -3.89 -11.06
N GLU A 58 7.00 -4.98 -10.33
CA GLU A 58 6.40 -6.28 -10.58
C GLU A 58 5.58 -6.71 -9.36
N TYR A 59 4.58 -7.56 -9.58
CA TYR A 59 3.73 -8.04 -8.50
C TYR A 59 4.54 -8.84 -7.47
N ASN A 60 4.30 -8.55 -6.19
CA ASN A 60 5.00 -9.15 -5.05
C ASN A 60 6.54 -9.11 -5.12
N LYS A 61 7.10 -8.13 -5.84
CA LYS A 61 8.54 -7.85 -5.83
C LYS A 61 8.80 -6.48 -5.26
N ALA A 62 9.79 -6.42 -4.37
CA ALA A 62 10.17 -5.18 -3.74
C ALA A 62 11.01 -4.31 -4.69
N VAL A 63 10.64 -3.04 -4.80
CA VAL A 63 11.44 -1.99 -5.42
C VAL A 63 11.97 -1.08 -4.33
N GLN A 64 13.28 -0.90 -4.26
CA GLN A 64 13.92 -0.04 -3.28
C GLN A 64 14.07 1.38 -3.84
N GLY A 65 13.54 2.36 -3.11
CA GLY A 65 13.74 3.80 -3.32
C GLY A 65 14.01 4.49 -1.99
N LYS A 66 13.44 5.69 -1.79
CA LYS A 66 13.45 6.34 -0.47
C LYS A 66 12.62 5.52 0.53
N ILE A 67 11.55 4.90 0.05
CA ILE A 67 10.81 3.83 0.75
C ILE A 67 11.09 2.49 0.05
N LYS A 68 10.76 1.38 0.72
CA LYS A 68 10.57 0.09 0.04
C LYS A 68 9.13 0.00 -0.45
N PHE A 69 8.90 -0.28 -1.72
CA PHE A 69 7.55 -0.45 -2.27
C PHE A 69 7.34 -1.88 -2.79
N ILE A 70 6.16 -2.44 -2.55
CA ILE A 70 5.75 -3.74 -3.09
C ILE A 70 4.35 -3.59 -3.70
N LYS A 71 4.19 -3.95 -4.97
CA LYS A 71 2.85 -4.05 -5.56
C LYS A 71 2.19 -5.31 -5.04
N LEU A 72 1.19 -5.15 -4.18
CA LEU A 72 0.51 -6.25 -3.51
C LEU A 72 -0.94 -5.88 -3.19
N ASP A 73 -1.85 -6.83 -3.34
CA ASP A 73 -3.24 -6.68 -2.93
C ASP A 73 -3.44 -7.20 -1.50
N LEU A 74 -4.28 -6.51 -0.72
CA LEU A 74 -4.58 -6.92 0.66
C LEU A 74 -5.35 -8.25 0.72
N VAL A 75 -6.07 -8.62 -0.34
CA VAL A 75 -6.79 -9.90 -0.38
C VAL A 75 -5.85 -11.09 -0.60
N ASP A 76 -4.61 -10.86 -1.00
CA ASP A 76 -3.58 -11.87 -1.18
C ASP A 76 -2.98 -12.28 0.18
N LYS A 77 -3.78 -13.07 0.91
CA LYS A 77 -3.50 -13.45 2.29
C LYS A 77 -2.10 -14.05 2.48
N ASP A 78 -1.71 -14.99 1.63
CA ASP A 78 -0.45 -15.73 1.80
C ASP A 78 0.76 -14.80 1.68
N ASN A 79 0.74 -13.88 0.70
CA ASN A 79 1.81 -12.92 0.51
C ASN A 79 1.82 -11.81 1.58
N ILE A 80 0.66 -11.42 2.11
CA ILE A 80 0.58 -10.51 3.27
C ILE A 80 1.20 -11.16 4.51
N LEU A 81 0.84 -12.40 4.82
CA LEU A 81 1.41 -13.13 5.97
C LEU A 81 2.93 -13.30 5.83
N GLU A 82 3.40 -13.62 4.63
CA GLU A 82 4.84 -13.70 4.35
C GLU A 82 5.54 -12.35 4.52
N LEU A 83 4.93 -11.25 4.07
CA LEU A 83 5.45 -9.90 4.25
C LEU A 83 5.62 -9.56 5.73
N PHE A 84 4.61 -9.83 6.57
CA PHE A 84 4.67 -9.56 8.00
C PHE A 84 5.75 -10.39 8.69
N LYS A 85 5.86 -11.68 8.33
CA LYS A 85 6.88 -12.59 8.84
C LYS A 85 8.30 -12.11 8.54
N ASN A 86 8.53 -11.59 7.32
CA ASN A 86 9.84 -11.18 6.85
C ASN A 86 10.25 -9.78 7.34
N GLU A 87 9.32 -8.81 7.38
CA GLU A 87 9.66 -7.41 7.64
C GLU A 87 9.66 -7.01 9.12
N LYS A 88 8.82 -7.65 9.94
CA LYS A 88 8.66 -7.39 11.39
C LYS A 88 8.42 -5.91 11.72
N PHE A 89 7.24 -5.41 11.36
CA PHE A 89 6.86 -4.01 11.56
C PHE A 89 6.67 -3.63 13.03
N ASN A 90 7.02 -2.39 13.39
CA ASN A 90 6.66 -1.81 14.69
C ASN A 90 5.28 -1.16 14.67
N PHE A 91 4.85 -0.67 13.50
CA PHE A 91 3.58 0.00 13.30
C PHE A 91 2.99 -0.38 11.95
N VAL A 92 1.67 -0.37 11.86
CA VAL A 92 0.92 -0.54 10.60
C VAL A 92 -0.06 0.62 10.47
N MET A 93 -0.02 1.30 9.32
CA MET A 93 -0.98 2.31 8.92
C MET A 93 -1.80 1.76 7.75
N ASN A 94 -2.97 1.19 8.07
CA ASN A 94 -3.84 0.61 7.05
C ASN A 94 -4.70 1.71 6.38
N LEU A 95 -4.29 2.18 5.20
CA LEU A 95 -4.98 3.21 4.42
C LEU A 95 -5.52 2.70 3.07
N ALA A 96 -5.16 1.49 2.65
CA ALA A 96 -5.76 0.84 1.50
C ALA A 96 -7.21 0.47 1.82
N ALA A 97 -8.11 1.05 1.03
CA ALA A 97 -9.53 0.79 1.06
C ALA A 97 -10.12 1.22 -0.28
N GLN A 98 -11.20 0.56 -0.70
CA GLN A 98 -12.04 1.05 -1.77
C GLN A 98 -12.88 2.22 -1.26
N ALA A 99 -12.63 3.41 -1.83
CA ALA A 99 -13.26 4.67 -1.42
C ALA A 99 -14.49 5.02 -2.27
N GLY A 100 -15.26 6.02 -1.83
CA GLY A 100 -16.38 6.60 -2.57
C GLY A 100 -17.71 5.87 -2.37
N VAL A 101 -18.73 6.57 -1.87
CA VAL A 101 -20.03 5.96 -1.52
C VAL A 101 -20.85 5.54 -2.74
N ARG A 102 -20.82 6.30 -3.84
CA ARG A 102 -21.67 6.00 -5.00
C ARG A 102 -21.23 4.73 -5.73
N TYR A 103 -19.92 4.49 -5.80
CA TYR A 103 -19.39 3.33 -6.50
C TYR A 103 -19.62 2.03 -5.71
N SER A 104 -19.83 2.08 -4.38
CA SER A 104 -20.19 0.88 -3.61
C SER A 104 -21.56 0.32 -3.95
N LEU A 105 -22.45 1.14 -4.49
CA LEU A 105 -23.75 0.68 -5.00
C LEU A 105 -23.62 -0.01 -6.37
N ILE A 106 -22.53 0.24 -7.10
CA ILE A 106 -22.28 -0.32 -8.43
C ILE A 106 -21.45 -1.61 -8.31
N ASN A 107 -20.40 -1.60 -7.49
CA ASN A 107 -19.50 -2.73 -7.28
C ASN A 107 -19.25 -2.99 -5.78
N PRO A 108 -20.24 -3.52 -5.05
CA PRO A 108 -20.13 -3.72 -3.60
C PRO A 108 -19.05 -4.74 -3.21
N HIS A 109 -18.78 -5.75 -4.05
CA HIS A 109 -17.78 -6.78 -3.76
C HIS A 109 -16.38 -6.18 -3.59
N ALA A 110 -15.99 -5.19 -4.41
CA ALA A 110 -14.71 -4.50 -4.25
C ALA A 110 -14.52 -3.83 -2.87
N TYR A 111 -15.62 -3.45 -2.20
CA TYR A 111 -15.59 -2.87 -0.85
C TYR A 111 -15.47 -3.93 0.22
N VAL A 112 -16.17 -5.06 0.08
CA VAL A 112 -16.04 -6.19 1.00
C VAL A 112 -14.61 -6.73 0.95
N ASP A 113 -14.10 -6.94 -0.26
CA ASP A 113 -12.77 -7.47 -0.50
C ASP A 113 -11.69 -6.55 0.08
N SER A 114 -11.68 -5.27 -0.30
CA SER A 114 -10.63 -4.36 0.17
C SER A 114 -10.79 -3.96 1.63
N ASN A 115 -12.01 -3.62 2.08
CA ASN A 115 -12.22 -2.95 3.36
C ASN A 115 -12.47 -3.93 4.51
N ILE A 116 -12.94 -5.16 4.22
CA ILE A 116 -13.23 -6.18 5.24
C ILE A 116 -12.23 -7.32 5.14
N THR A 117 -12.18 -8.03 4.01
CA THR A 117 -11.29 -9.20 3.83
C THR A 117 -9.83 -8.78 3.91
N GLY A 118 -9.44 -7.74 3.17
CA GLY A 118 -8.09 -7.20 3.19
C GLY A 118 -7.69 -6.63 4.56
N PHE A 119 -8.63 -6.01 5.27
CA PHE A 119 -8.38 -5.55 6.64
C PHE A 119 -8.14 -6.72 7.61
N LEU A 120 -8.93 -7.81 7.49
CA LEU A 120 -8.74 -9.00 8.31
C LEU A 120 -7.35 -9.62 8.10
N ASN A 121 -6.88 -9.70 6.85
CA ASN A 121 -5.54 -10.20 6.53
C ASN A 121 -4.40 -9.34 7.11
N ILE A 122 -4.65 -8.07 7.43
CA ILE A 122 -3.67 -7.18 8.11
C ILE A 122 -3.64 -7.42 9.63
N LEU A 123 -4.74 -7.93 10.21
CA LEU A 123 -4.84 -8.19 11.65
C LEU A 123 -4.35 -9.59 12.06
N GLU A 124 -4.55 -10.59 11.21
CA GLU A 124 -4.17 -12.00 11.41
C GLU A 124 -2.69 -12.26 11.05
#